data_AF-A0A939IIJ1-F1
#
_entry.id   AF-A0A939IIJ1-F1
#
_cell.length_a   1.000
_cell.length_b   1.000
_cell.length_c   1.000
_cell.angle_alpha   90.00
_cell.angle_beta   90.00
_cell.angle_gamma   90.00
#
_symmetry.space_group_name_H-M   'P 1'
#
loop_
_entity.id
_entity.type
_entity.pdbx_description
1 polymer ?
#
loop_
_entity_poly.entity_id
_entity_poly.type
_entity_poly.pdbx_seq_one_letter_code
_entity_poly.pdbx_strand_id
1 'polypeptide(L)'
;MTIVLIVHLLAVGVWIGVVGAEWVIERDGTASPEANLRAASMHAVTDRWIELPALLVILATGLLMLHERHFEGLFLYKLIFAMLAILFNLICVYAVFKRKECLQIDDAKGLARAGRYMLISAGVIPSFILAIGLGIYIAGTG
;
A
#
# COMPACT_ATOMS: atom_id res chain seq x y z
N MET A 1 22.19 -5.69 -12.92
CA MET A 1 21.23 -5.01 -12.02
C MET A 1 22.00 -4.38 -10.89
N THR A 2 21.67 -3.16 -10.48
CA THR A 2 22.33 -2.51 -9.32
C THR A 2 21.79 -3.10 -8.02
N ILE A 3 22.59 -3.04 -6.94
CA ILE A 3 22.16 -3.49 -5.61
C ILE A 3 20.88 -2.74 -5.16
N VAL A 4 20.78 -1.45 -5.47
CA VAL A 4 19.61 -0.62 -5.16
C VAL A 4 18.34 -1.17 -5.82
N LEU A 5 18.42 -1.57 -7.10
CA LEU A 5 17.28 -2.17 -7.80
C LEU A 5 16.86 -3.50 -7.19
N ILE A 6 17.80 -4.35 -6.79
CA ILE A 6 17.50 -5.62 -6.13
C ILE A 6 16.76 -5.37 -4.81
N VAL A 7 17.26 -4.47 -3.98
CA VAL A 7 16.61 -4.10 -2.71
C VAL A 7 15.22 -3.52 -2.94
N HIS A 8 15.05 -2.66 -3.95
CA HIS A 8 13.74 -2.12 -4.33
C HIS A 8 12.74 -3.22 -4.68
N LEU A 9 13.12 -4.16 -5.54
CA LEU A 9 12.25 -5.25 -5.97
C LEU A 9 11.91 -6.21 -4.83
N LEU A 10 12.86 -6.49 -3.94
CA LEU A 10 12.60 -7.28 -2.74
C LEU A 10 11.59 -6.58 -1.82
N ALA A 11 11.75 -5.27 -1.60
CA ALA A 11 10.81 -4.49 -0.79
C ALA A 11 9.40 -4.44 -1.42
N VAL A 12 9.31 -4.27 -2.74
CA VAL A 12 8.04 -4.39 -3.48
C VAL A 12 7.43 -5.79 -3.30
N GLY A 13 8.23 -6.85 -3.42
CA GLY A 13 7.76 -8.22 -3.21
C GLY A 13 7.23 -8.47 -1.80
N VAL A 14 7.92 -7.97 -0.77
CA VAL A 14 7.45 -8.00 0.62
C VAL A 14 6.12 -7.27 0.75
N TRP A 15 6.02 -6.05 0.21
CA TRP A 15 4.79 -5.26 0.26
C TRP A 15 3.60 -5.97 -0.40
N ILE A 16 3.78 -6.56 -1.58
CA ILE A 16 2.73 -7.38 -2.25
C ILE A 16 2.28 -8.53 -1.34
N GLY A 17 3.23 -9.22 -0.70
CA GLY A 17 2.93 -10.31 0.22
C GLY A 17 2.10 -9.86 1.42
N VAL A 18 2.41 -8.68 1.97
CA VAL A 18 1.65 -8.07 3.09
C VAL A 18 0.22 -7.75 2.67
N VAL A 19 0.03 -7.05 1.55
CA VAL A 19 -1.31 -6.74 1.02
C VAL A 19 -2.14 -8.01 0.76
N GLY A 20 -1.49 -9.07 0.26
CA GLY A 20 -2.11 -10.38 0.09
C GLY A 20 -2.56 -11.02 1.42
N ALA A 21 -1.73 -10.93 2.46
CA ALA A 21 -2.08 -11.42 3.79
C ALA A 21 -3.21 -10.59 4.42
N GLU A 22 -3.19 -9.27 4.24
CA GLU A 22 -4.23 -8.35 4.73
C GLU A 22 -5.59 -8.63 4.11
N TRP A 23 -5.65 -8.97 2.82
CA TRP A 23 -6.90 -9.39 2.20
C TRP A 23 -7.53 -10.60 2.91
N VAL A 24 -6.72 -11.57 3.35
CA VAL A 24 -7.19 -12.73 4.12
C VAL A 24 -7.66 -12.31 5.51
N ILE A 25 -6.90 -11.45 6.20
CA ILE A 25 -7.25 -10.91 7.53
C ILE A 25 -8.58 -10.15 7.47
N GLU A 26 -8.75 -9.27 6.49
CA GLU A 26 -9.98 -8.49 6.29
C GLU A 26 -11.18 -9.38 6.01
N ARG A 27 -10.99 -10.45 5.23
CA ARG A 27 -12.06 -11.40 4.95
C ARG A 27 -12.52 -12.13 6.21
N ASP A 28 -11.59 -12.58 7.06
CA ASP A 28 -11.89 -13.19 8.37
C ASP A 28 -12.61 -12.19 9.31
N GLY A 29 -12.22 -10.92 9.26
CA GLY A 29 -12.78 -9.84 10.07
C GLY A 29 -14.27 -9.55 9.86
N THR A 30 -14.90 -10.10 8.82
CA THR A 30 -16.34 -9.90 8.55
C THR A 30 -17.26 -10.86 9.31
N ALA A 31 -16.70 -11.84 10.03
CA ALA A 31 -17.49 -12.90 10.69
C ALA A 31 -18.27 -12.44 11.93
N SER A 32 -17.70 -11.53 12.74
CA SER A 32 -18.34 -11.00 13.96
C SER A 32 -17.70 -9.65 14.37
N PRO A 33 -18.33 -8.88 15.27
CA PRO A 33 -17.72 -7.67 15.83
C PRO A 33 -16.35 -7.93 16.49
N GLU A 34 -16.21 -9.03 17.23
CA GLU A 34 -14.94 -9.42 17.85
C GLU A 34 -13.89 -9.80 16.80
N ALA A 35 -14.30 -10.52 15.74
CA ALA A 35 -13.43 -10.83 14.62
C ALA A 35 -12.95 -9.55 13.90
N ASN A 36 -13.82 -8.55 13.75
CA ASN A 36 -13.48 -7.27 13.15
C ASN A 36 -12.43 -6.52 13.99
N LEU A 37 -12.61 -6.45 15.30
CA LEU A 37 -11.61 -5.83 16.20
C LEU A 37 -10.27 -6.57 16.15
N ARG A 38 -10.29 -7.91 16.10
CA ARG A 38 -9.09 -8.72 15.93
C ARG A 38 -8.40 -8.44 14.60
N ALA A 39 -9.14 -8.44 13.50
CA ALA A 39 -8.63 -8.16 12.15
C ALA A 39 -8.02 -6.75 12.08
N ALA A 40 -8.74 -5.73 12.56
CA ALA A 40 -8.23 -4.35 12.62
C ALA A 40 -6.97 -4.23 13.49
N SER A 41 -6.88 -5.01 14.57
CA SER A 41 -5.69 -5.03 15.43
C SER A 41 -4.49 -5.72 14.77
N MET A 42 -4.72 -6.83 14.06
CA MET A 42 -3.68 -7.53 13.31
C MET A 42 -3.19 -6.70 12.13
N HIS A 43 -4.10 -6.13 11.35
CA HIS A 43 -3.79 -5.24 10.22
C HIS A 43 -2.97 -4.03 10.69
N ALA A 44 -3.38 -3.37 11.78
CA ALA A 44 -2.60 -2.26 12.34
C ALA A 44 -1.17 -2.64 12.77
N VAL A 45 -0.95 -3.91 13.13
CA VAL A 45 0.38 -4.43 13.47
C VAL A 45 1.19 -4.74 12.22
N THR A 46 0.59 -5.36 11.20
CA THR A 46 1.26 -5.62 9.91
C THR A 46 1.65 -4.32 9.21
N ASP A 47 0.75 -3.34 9.19
CA ASP A 47 0.99 -1.99 8.68
C ASP A 47 2.23 -1.36 9.32
N ARG A 48 2.28 -1.39 10.66
CA ARG A 48 3.32 -0.69 11.42
C ARG A 48 4.69 -1.32 11.25
N TRP A 49 4.76 -2.65 11.29
CA TRP A 49 6.02 -3.36 11.44
C TRP A 49 6.56 -3.97 10.15
N ILE A 50 5.72 -4.12 9.13
CA ILE A 50 6.11 -4.73 7.86
C ILE A 50 5.80 -3.79 6.70
N GLU A 51 4.55 -3.31 6.61
CA GLU A 51 4.10 -2.56 5.44
C GLU A 51 4.79 -1.19 5.33
N LEU A 52 4.72 -0.35 6.37
CA LEU A 52 5.34 0.96 6.38
C LEU A 52 6.86 0.89 6.18
N PRO A 53 7.61 -0.01 6.87
CA PRO A 53 9.03 -0.20 6.58
C PRO A 53 9.29 -0.59 5.12
N ALA A 54 8.52 -1.52 4.54
CA ALA A 54 8.66 -1.90 3.14
C ALA A 54 8.38 -0.71 2.22
N LEU A 55 7.31 0.05 2.46
CA LEU A 55 6.93 1.23 1.69
C LEU A 55 8.01 2.33 1.75
N LEU A 56 8.62 2.54 2.92
CA LEU A 56 9.73 3.47 3.09
C LEU A 56 10.97 3.04 2.29
N VAL A 57 11.30 1.74 2.30
CA VAL A 57 12.40 1.20 1.48
C VAL A 57 12.10 1.36 -0.02
N ILE A 58 10.88 1.07 -0.46
CA ILE A 58 10.42 1.26 -1.85
C ILE A 58 10.58 2.73 -2.26
N LEU A 59 10.10 3.66 -1.45
CA LEU A 59 10.19 5.10 -1.72
C LEU A 59 11.67 5.54 -1.78
N ALA A 60 12.46 5.21 -0.76
CA ALA A 60 13.86 5.61 -0.68
C ALA A 60 14.67 5.07 -1.87
N THR A 61 14.57 3.79 -2.14
CA THR A 61 15.28 3.17 -3.29
C THR A 61 14.75 3.66 -4.63
N GLY A 62 13.45 3.94 -4.74
CA GLY A 62 12.85 4.55 -5.93
C GLY A 62 13.45 5.93 -6.22
N LEU A 63 13.54 6.79 -5.21
CA LEU A 63 14.16 8.11 -5.32
C LEU A 63 15.65 8.03 -5.67
N LEU A 64 16.40 7.09 -5.10
CA LEU A 64 17.82 6.87 -5.41
C LEU A 64 18.07 6.43 -6.86
N MET A 65 17.07 5.84 -7.52
CA MET A 65 17.14 5.44 -8.93
C MET A 65 16.62 6.51 -9.90
N LEU A 66 16.14 7.67 -9.41
CA LEU A 66 15.64 8.73 -10.28
C LEU A 66 16.77 9.49 -10.98
N HIS A 67 16.53 9.84 -12.23
CA HIS A 67 17.38 10.65 -13.09
C HIS A 67 16.48 11.52 -13.98
N GLU A 68 17.02 12.59 -14.57
CA GLU A 68 16.25 13.58 -15.34
C GLU A 68 15.37 12.96 -16.44
N ARG A 69 15.93 12.01 -17.19
CA ARG A 69 15.20 11.26 -18.23
C ARG A 69 13.95 10.51 -17.76
N HIS A 70 13.82 10.24 -16.46
CA HIS A 70 12.66 9.55 -15.89
C HIS A 70 11.44 10.47 -15.74
N PHE A 71 11.61 11.78 -15.86
CA PHE A 71 10.52 12.76 -15.80
C PHE A 71 9.87 13.03 -17.16
N GLU A 72 10.17 12.19 -18.16
CA GLU A 72 9.66 12.34 -19.52
C GLU A 72 8.89 11.07 -19.96
N GLY A 73 7.97 11.27 -20.91
CA GLY A 73 7.25 10.18 -21.60
C GLY A 73 6.53 9.20 -20.68
N LEU A 74 6.54 7.92 -21.06
CA LEU A 74 5.85 6.85 -20.33
C LEU A 74 6.40 6.60 -18.93
N PHE A 75 7.67 6.92 -18.69
CA PHE A 75 8.29 6.74 -17.37
C PHE A 75 7.70 7.73 -16.34
N LEU A 76 7.37 8.96 -16.75
CA LEU A 76 6.69 9.91 -15.87
C LEU A 76 5.35 9.38 -15.37
N TYR A 77 4.55 8.78 -16.27
CA TYR A 77 3.26 8.17 -15.88
C TYR A 77 3.45 7.01 -14.90
N LYS A 78 4.48 6.17 -15.11
CA LYS A 78 4.86 5.14 -14.14
C LYS A 78 5.14 5.74 -12.77
N LEU A 79 5.87 6.85 -12.69
CA LEU A 79 6.16 7.54 -11.43
C LEU A 79 4.90 8.09 -10.78
N ILE A 80 4.01 8.73 -11.55
CA ILE A 80 2.73 9.26 -11.04
C ILE A 80 1.91 8.13 -10.39
N PHE A 81 1.74 7.00 -11.08
CA PHE A 81 0.99 5.87 -10.54
C PHE A 81 1.68 5.21 -9.35
N ALA A 82 3.02 5.14 -9.32
CA ALA A 82 3.74 4.66 -8.15
C ALA A 82 3.53 5.57 -6.94
N MET A 83 3.56 6.90 -7.11
CA MET A 83 3.30 7.86 -6.04
C MET A 83 1.84 7.81 -5.57
N LEU A 84 0.88 7.63 -6.48
CA LEU A 84 -0.52 7.41 -6.13
C LEU A 84 -0.71 6.13 -5.31
N ALA A 85 -0.03 5.03 -5.68
CA ALA A 85 -0.08 3.80 -4.89
C ALA A 85 0.44 4.04 -3.46
N ILE A 86 1.58 4.73 -3.29
CA ILE A 86 2.09 5.10 -1.97
C ILE A 86 1.08 5.95 -1.19
N LEU A 87 0.49 6.97 -1.83
CA LEU A 87 -0.50 7.84 -1.21
C LEU A 87 -1.74 7.07 -0.73
N PHE A 88 -2.34 6.26 -1.60
CA PHE A 88 -3.50 5.45 -1.23
C PHE A 88 -3.17 4.46 -0.12
N ASN A 89 -1.95 3.93 -0.12
CA ASN A 89 -1.54 3.04 0.94
C ASN A 89 -1.43 3.76 2.31
N LEU A 90 -0.85 4.96 2.34
CA LEU A 90 -0.84 5.78 3.57
C LEU A 90 -2.26 6.11 4.06
N ILE A 91 -3.22 6.30 3.14
CA ILE A 91 -4.64 6.46 3.49
C ILE A 91 -5.20 5.16 4.09
N CYS A 92 -4.82 3.99 3.57
CA CYS A 92 -5.19 2.67 4.11
C CYS A 92 -4.73 2.55 5.57
N VAL A 93 -3.44 2.75 5.80
CA VAL A 93 -2.82 2.69 7.13
C VAL A 93 -3.54 3.60 8.11
N TYR A 94 -3.78 4.87 7.73
CA TYR A 94 -4.55 5.80 8.56
C TYR A 94 -5.97 5.28 8.87
N ALA A 95 -6.66 4.75 7.87
CA ALA A 95 -8.01 4.23 8.01
C ALA A 95 -8.05 3.02 8.96
N VAL A 96 -7.07 2.12 8.88
CA VAL A 96 -6.94 0.94 9.76
C VAL A 96 -6.72 1.35 11.21
N PHE A 97 -5.79 2.29 11.47
CA PHE A 97 -5.58 2.82 12.82
C PHE A 97 -6.85 3.48 13.37
N LYS A 98 -7.54 4.30 12.56
CA LYS A 98 -8.80 4.92 12.98
C LYS A 98 -9.91 3.92 13.21
N ARG A 99 -10.05 2.91 12.35
CA ARG A 99 -11.01 1.83 12.53
C ARG A 99 -10.78 1.10 13.85
N LYS A 100 -9.53 0.75 14.15
CA LYS A 100 -9.16 0.09 15.42
C LYS A 100 -9.55 0.94 16.63
N GLU A 101 -9.18 2.22 16.63
CA GLU A 101 -9.54 3.15 17.72
C GLU A 101 -11.07 3.23 17.91
N CYS A 102 -11.82 3.39 16.82
CA CYS A 102 -13.28 3.52 16.88
C CYS A 102 -13.97 2.25 17.39
N LEU A 103 -13.49 1.07 17.01
CA LEU A 103 -14.01 -0.22 17.49
C LEU A 103 -13.78 -0.42 18.99
N GLN A 104 -12.74 0.18 19.57
CA GLN A 104 -12.45 0.06 21.00
C GLN A 104 -13.37 0.94 21.88
N ILE A 105 -13.91 2.02 21.33
CA ILE A 105 -14.75 2.99 22.05
C ILE A 105 -16.20 3.02 21.55
N ASP A 106 -16.58 2.07 20.69
CA ASP A 106 -17.90 1.97 20.06
C ASP A 106 -18.37 3.25 19.33
N ASP A 107 -17.44 3.96 18.66
CA ASP A 107 -17.76 5.16 17.87
C ASP A 107 -18.23 4.80 16.46
N ALA A 108 -19.55 4.65 16.29
CA ALA A 108 -20.18 4.34 15.01
C ALA A 108 -19.93 5.41 13.93
N LYS A 109 -19.84 6.70 14.29
CA LYS A 109 -19.60 7.78 13.32
C LYS A 109 -18.16 7.76 12.84
N GLY A 110 -17.22 7.56 13.76
CA GLY A 110 -15.80 7.36 13.44
C GLY A 110 -15.59 6.13 12.56
N LEU A 111 -16.27 5.02 12.86
CA LEU A 111 -16.21 3.79 12.07
C LEU A 111 -16.67 4.00 10.62
N ALA A 112 -17.79 4.70 10.42
CA ALA A 112 -18.27 5.04 9.08
C ALA A 112 -17.27 5.93 8.30
N ARG A 113 -16.58 6.85 8.99
CA ARG A 113 -15.52 7.68 8.37
C ARG A 113 -14.31 6.84 7.97
N ALA A 114 -13.85 5.95 8.86
CA ALA A 114 -12.76 5.03 8.58
C ALA A 114 -13.09 4.13 7.37
N GLY A 115 -14.33 3.64 7.27
CA GLY A 115 -14.81 2.88 6.11
C GLY A 115 -14.72 3.64 4.78
N ARG A 116 -15.00 4.95 4.76
CA ARG A 116 -14.81 5.78 3.56
C ARG A 116 -13.33 5.91 3.17
N TYR A 117 -12.44 6.05 4.14
CA TYR A 117 -11.00 6.09 3.86
C TYR A 117 -10.49 4.74 3.36
N MET A 118 -10.97 3.62 3.89
CA MET A 118 -10.70 2.28 3.35
C MET A 118 -11.18 2.12 1.90
N LEU A 119 -12.35 2.69 1.56
CA LEU A 119 -12.84 2.64 0.18
C LEU A 119 -11.95 3.46 -0.76
N ILE A 120 -11.50 4.64 -0.33
CA ILE A 120 -10.57 5.49 -1.10
C ILE A 120 -9.22 4.78 -1.26
N SER A 121 -8.72 4.11 -0.22
CA SER A 121 -7.43 3.42 -0.26
C SER A 121 -7.42 2.23 -1.21
N ALA A 122 -8.59 1.68 -1.61
CA ALA A 122 -8.68 0.67 -2.66
C ALA A 122 -8.07 1.12 -4.00
N GLY A 123 -7.88 2.43 -4.21
CA GLY A 123 -7.12 3.00 -5.32
C GLY A 123 -5.63 2.56 -5.37
N VAL A 124 -5.09 1.99 -4.30
CA VAL A 124 -3.73 1.44 -4.24
C VAL A 124 -3.52 0.36 -5.30
N ILE A 125 -4.48 -0.55 -5.47
CA ILE A 125 -4.40 -1.70 -6.38
C ILE A 125 -4.30 -1.25 -7.85
N PRO A 126 -5.25 -0.47 -8.41
CA PRO A 126 -5.15 -0.05 -9.81
C PRO A 126 -3.92 0.83 -10.06
N SER A 127 -3.55 1.70 -9.11
CA SER A 127 -2.34 2.54 -9.23
C SER A 127 -1.08 1.67 -9.29
N PHE A 128 -0.98 0.67 -8.42
CA PHE A 128 0.13 -0.27 -8.41
C PHE A 128 0.22 -1.11 -9.70
N ILE A 129 -0.91 -1.65 -10.17
CA ILE A 129 -0.98 -2.42 -11.42
C ILE A 129 -0.51 -1.58 -12.61
N LEU A 130 -0.96 -0.33 -12.70
CA LEU A 130 -0.53 0.59 -13.77
C LEU A 130 0.96 0.92 -13.68
N ALA A 131 1.48 1.17 -12.48
CA ALA A 131 2.91 1.46 -12.29
C ALA A 131 3.80 0.27 -12.69
N ILE A 132 3.45 -0.95 -12.27
CA ILE A 132 4.17 -2.17 -12.67
C ILE A 132 4.00 -2.45 -14.15
N GLY A 133 2.78 -2.38 -14.68
CA GLY A 133 2.50 -2.64 -16.09
C GLY A 133 3.29 -1.73 -17.02
N LEU A 134 3.34 -0.43 -16.71
CA LEU A 134 4.19 0.52 -17.43
C LEU A 134 5.68 0.19 -17.28
N GLY A 135 6.12 -0.21 -16.09
CA GLY A 135 7.51 -0.64 -15.85
C GLY A 135 7.92 -1.85 -16.70
N ILE A 136 7.06 -2.87 -16.78
CA ILE A 136 7.28 -4.06 -17.61
C ILE A 136 7.27 -3.70 -19.09
N TYR A 137 6.29 -2.91 -19.53
CA TYR A 137 6.19 -2.46 -20.92
C TYR A 137 7.45 -1.71 -21.36
N ILE A 138 7.89 -0.71 -20.59
CA ILE A 138 9.10 0.07 -20.87
C ILE A 138 10.33 -0.84 -20.94
N ALA A 139 10.46 -1.80 -20.03
CA ALA A 139 11.58 -2.75 -20.01
C ALA A 139 11.57 -3.75 -21.18
N GLY A 140 10.40 -4.03 -21.77
CA GLY A 140 10.26 -4.93 -22.93
C GLY A 140 10.38 -4.25 -24.29
N THR A 141 10.17 -2.93 -24.35
CA THR A 141 10.25 -2.14 -25.60
C THR A 141 11.49 -1.26 -25.70
N GLY A 142 12.29 -1.16 -24.64
CA GLY A 142 13.58 -0.45 -24.61
C GLY A 142 14.75 -1.40 -24.80
#